data_AF-A0AAD5ZFR1-F1
#
_entry.id   AF-A0AAD5ZFR1-F1
#
_cell.length_a   1.000
_cell.length_b   1.000
_cell.length_c   1.000
_cell.angle_alpha   90.00
_cell.angle_beta   90.00
_cell.angle_gamma   90.00
#
_symmetry.space_group_name_H-M   'P 1'
#
loop_
_entity.id
_entity.type
_entity.pdbx_description
1 polymer ?
#
loop_
_entity_poly.entity_id
_entity_poly.type
_entity_poly.pdbx_seq_one_letter_code
_entity_poly.pdbx_strand_id
1 'polypeptide(L)'
;MGNGPSQCFLPPSPGMAKLIFWGGATQLLPAQRPAGEIMFSFPDCVICHADSFFIGRPLPILSLEDELLAGNTYFVLPVDRLPCQDSALTAATFASLSPCPKKPIFSGSGQNNAFMYLKGADGRAVIKVQPEFIMKLIQVQDTERTSVCGDKEEICSTPELKKHYAQLVGPRDRPWSPRLETIKEKNNKNKLKISPARLPPIKAFKPEKK
;
A
#
# COMPACT_ATOMS: atom_id res chain seq x y z
N MET A 1 32.31 9.37 -22.67
CA MET A 1 31.69 8.07 -23.02
C MET A 1 31.14 7.45 -21.74
N GLY A 2 29.87 7.73 -21.42
CA GLY A 2 29.23 7.21 -20.21
C GLY A 2 28.00 6.41 -20.62
N ASN A 3 28.13 5.08 -20.60
CA ASN A 3 26.99 4.19 -20.70
C ASN A 3 26.38 4.09 -19.30
N GLY A 4 25.30 4.82 -19.04
CA GLY A 4 24.44 4.52 -17.90
C GLY A 4 23.71 3.20 -18.14
N PRO A 5 23.47 2.36 -17.13
CA PRO A 5 22.67 1.15 -17.30
C PRO A 5 21.23 1.56 -17.58
N SER A 6 20.89 1.60 -18.86
CA SER A 6 19.52 1.62 -19.33
C SER A 6 18.81 0.40 -18.75
N GLN A 7 18.01 0.58 -17.70
CA GLN A 7 17.03 -0.42 -17.29
C GLN A 7 15.93 -0.43 -18.34
N CYS A 8 16.23 -1.07 -19.46
CA CYS A 8 15.30 -1.32 -20.53
C CYS A 8 14.18 -2.18 -19.96
N PHE A 9 12.96 -1.63 -19.95
CA PHE A 9 11.73 -2.38 -19.81
C PHE A 9 11.59 -3.31 -21.01
N LEU A 10 12.36 -4.40 -21.03
CA LEU A 10 12.13 -5.46 -21.99
C LEU A 10 10.82 -6.13 -21.59
N PRO A 11 9.80 -6.14 -22.47
CA PRO A 11 8.67 -7.01 -22.26
C PRO A 11 9.21 -8.45 -22.13
N PRO A 12 8.70 -9.23 -21.17
CA PRO A 12 9.09 -10.62 -21.02
C PRO A 12 8.97 -11.36 -22.36
N SER A 13 10.02 -12.07 -22.74
CA SER A 13 9.99 -12.97 -23.91
C SER A 13 8.82 -13.96 -23.77
N PRO A 14 8.21 -14.40 -24.90
CA PRO A 14 7.09 -15.34 -24.84
C PRO A 14 7.51 -16.57 -24.03
N GLY A 15 6.77 -16.85 -22.94
CA GLY A 15 7.05 -17.98 -22.06
C GLY A 15 7.95 -17.72 -20.85
N MET A 16 8.32 -16.47 -20.53
CA MET A 16 9.04 -16.14 -19.29
C MET A 16 8.22 -15.30 -18.32
N ALA A 17 8.44 -15.52 -17.03
CA ALA A 17 7.94 -14.70 -15.93
C ALA A 17 9.09 -13.89 -15.32
N LYS A 18 8.82 -12.66 -14.88
CA LYS A 18 9.82 -11.77 -14.27
C LYS A 18 9.68 -11.78 -12.76
N LEU A 19 10.73 -12.19 -12.05
CA LEU A 19 10.84 -12.07 -10.59
C LEU A 19 11.69 -10.85 -10.24
N ILE A 20 11.20 -10.05 -9.32
CA ILE A 20 11.90 -8.89 -8.78
C ILE A 20 12.08 -9.12 -7.28
N PHE A 21 13.32 -9.32 -6.88
CA PHE A 21 13.69 -9.56 -5.49
C PHE A 21 13.81 -8.23 -4.74
N TRP A 22 13.49 -8.30 -3.45
CA TRP A 22 13.87 -7.26 -2.51
C TRP A 22 15.38 -7.02 -2.56
N GLY A 23 15.78 -5.75 -2.74
CA GLY A 23 17.16 -5.37 -3.09
C GLY A 23 17.31 -4.88 -4.53
N GLY A 24 16.35 -5.21 -5.42
CA GLY A 24 16.34 -4.76 -6.82
C GLY A 24 16.92 -5.77 -7.82
N ALA A 25 17.39 -6.93 -7.36
CA ALA A 25 17.81 -8.01 -8.25
C ALA A 25 16.59 -8.52 -9.06
N THR A 26 16.75 -8.69 -10.36
CA THR A 26 15.70 -9.15 -11.25
C THR A 26 16.14 -10.46 -11.90
N GLN A 27 15.27 -11.47 -11.92
CA GLN A 27 15.51 -12.73 -12.61
C GLN A 27 14.35 -13.03 -13.57
N LEU A 28 14.68 -13.61 -14.72
CA LEU A 28 13.70 -14.13 -15.67
C LEU A 28 13.68 -15.65 -15.51
N LEU A 29 12.51 -16.21 -15.23
CA LEU A 29 12.32 -17.65 -15.13
C LEU A 29 11.38 -18.15 -16.23
N PRO A 30 11.50 -19.41 -16.63
CA PRO A 30 10.47 -20.07 -17.44
C PRO A 30 9.10 -19.96 -16.75
N ALA A 31 8.08 -19.62 -17.51
CA ALA A 31 6.69 -19.70 -17.05
C ALA A 31 6.31 -21.15 -16.73
N GLN A 32 5.24 -21.35 -15.95
CA GLN A 32 4.75 -22.64 -15.42
C GLN A 32 5.62 -23.26 -14.30
N ARG A 33 6.54 -22.47 -13.73
CA ARG A 33 7.20 -22.86 -12.48
C ARG A 33 6.23 -22.65 -11.32
N PRO A 34 6.03 -23.64 -10.43
CA PRO A 34 5.21 -23.46 -9.23
C PRO A 34 5.91 -22.49 -8.28
N ALA A 35 5.14 -21.57 -7.68
CA ALA A 35 5.65 -20.60 -6.72
C ALA A 35 6.33 -21.30 -5.53
N GLY A 36 5.83 -22.47 -5.13
CA GLY A 36 6.42 -23.30 -4.07
C GLY A 36 7.88 -23.70 -4.33
N GLU A 37 8.31 -23.92 -5.57
CA GLU A 37 9.71 -24.26 -5.86
C GLU A 37 10.66 -23.08 -5.57
N ILE A 38 10.21 -21.87 -5.88
CA ILE A 38 10.96 -20.64 -5.62
C ILE A 38 10.94 -20.32 -4.14
N MET A 39 9.79 -20.45 -3.47
CA MET A 39 9.68 -20.29 -2.01
C MET A 39 10.50 -21.34 -1.26
N PHE A 40 10.67 -22.54 -1.80
CA PHE A 40 11.57 -23.55 -1.22
C PHE A 40 13.05 -23.17 -1.38
N SER A 41 13.41 -22.53 -2.49
CA SER A 41 14.76 -22.00 -2.71
C SER A 41 15.08 -20.81 -1.81
N PHE A 42 14.06 -20.05 -1.41
CA PHE A 42 14.15 -18.86 -0.56
C PHE A 42 13.09 -18.90 0.56
N PRO A 43 13.34 -19.66 1.65
CA PRO A 43 12.32 -19.96 2.67
C PRO A 43 11.82 -18.72 3.44
N ASP A 44 12.63 -17.67 3.52
CA ASP A 44 12.31 -16.43 4.24
C ASP A 44 11.58 -15.41 3.35
N CYS A 45 11.13 -15.82 2.17
CA CYS A 45 10.51 -14.96 1.17
C CYS A 45 9.13 -15.47 0.74
N VAL A 46 8.25 -14.54 0.39
CA VAL A 46 6.96 -14.80 -0.24
C VAL A 46 6.89 -14.16 -1.62
N ILE A 47 6.05 -14.73 -2.47
CA ILE A 47 5.87 -14.27 -3.85
C ILE A 47 4.50 -13.61 -3.97
N CYS A 48 4.47 -12.42 -4.57
CA CYS A 48 3.25 -11.65 -4.79
C CYS A 48 3.16 -11.21 -6.25
N HIS A 49 1.96 -11.23 -6.83
CA HIS A 49 1.75 -10.69 -8.17
C HIS A 49 1.86 -9.17 -8.17
N ALA A 50 2.64 -8.60 -9.10
CA ALA A 50 3.00 -7.18 -9.06
C ALA A 50 1.80 -6.21 -9.14
N ASP A 51 0.74 -6.60 -9.85
CA ASP A 51 -0.46 -5.79 -10.05
C ASP A 51 -1.55 -5.93 -8.98
N SER A 52 -1.34 -6.79 -7.98
CA SER A 52 -2.40 -7.21 -7.05
C SER A 52 -2.38 -6.47 -5.71
N PHE A 53 -1.60 -5.38 -5.60
CA PHE A 53 -1.45 -4.63 -4.35
C PHE A 53 -2.53 -3.57 -4.19
N PHE A 54 -3.36 -3.72 -3.16
CA PHE A 54 -4.43 -2.78 -2.83
C PHE A 54 -4.37 -2.37 -1.37
N ILE A 55 -4.45 -1.06 -1.10
CA ILE A 55 -4.48 -0.55 0.28
C ILE A 55 -5.79 -0.99 0.94
N GLY A 56 -5.70 -1.48 2.18
CA GLY A 56 -6.85 -1.95 2.97
C GLY A 56 -7.29 -3.38 2.66
N ARG A 57 -6.58 -4.10 1.78
CA ARG A 57 -6.80 -5.51 1.44
C ARG A 57 -5.63 -6.37 1.94
N PRO A 58 -5.81 -7.68 2.18
CA PRO A 58 -4.70 -8.56 2.55
C PRO A 58 -3.64 -8.65 1.43
N LEU A 59 -2.44 -9.07 1.79
CA LEU A 59 -1.33 -9.23 0.84
C LEU A 59 -1.65 -10.33 -0.19
N PRO A 60 -1.47 -10.10 -1.50
CA PRO A 60 -1.78 -11.08 -2.55
C PRO A 60 -0.64 -12.11 -2.69
N ILE A 61 -0.40 -12.89 -1.63
CA ILE A 61 0.60 -13.96 -1.62
C ILE A 61 0.13 -15.11 -2.51
N LEU A 62 1.02 -15.62 -3.36
CA LEU A 62 0.77 -16.84 -4.13
C LEU A 62 0.82 -18.08 -3.24
N SER A 63 -0.06 -19.03 -3.51
CA SER A 63 -0.05 -20.37 -2.91
C SER A 63 1.14 -21.16 -3.43
N LEU A 64 1.54 -22.22 -2.72
CA LEU A 64 2.68 -23.06 -3.12
C LEU A 64 2.44 -23.76 -4.46
N GLU A 65 1.18 -24.06 -4.75
CA GLU A 65 0.72 -24.73 -5.96
C GLU A 65 0.49 -23.76 -7.13
N ASP A 66 0.46 -22.45 -6.88
CA ASP A 66 0.19 -21.46 -7.92
C ASP A 66 1.37 -21.34 -8.88
N GLU A 67 1.10 -21.44 -10.18
CA GLU A 67 2.13 -21.33 -11.21
C GLU A 67 2.38 -19.88 -11.64
N LEU A 68 3.65 -19.57 -11.93
CA LEU A 68 4.02 -18.29 -12.52
C LEU A 68 3.58 -18.24 -14.00
N LEU A 69 2.79 -17.22 -14.32
CA LEU A 69 2.26 -17.02 -15.66
C LEU A 69 3.27 -16.28 -16.54
N ALA A 70 3.37 -16.72 -17.79
CA ALA A 70 4.17 -16.05 -18.81
C ALA A 70 3.69 -14.61 -19.00
N GLY A 71 4.63 -13.68 -19.13
CA GLY A 71 4.30 -12.28 -19.35
C GLY A 71 4.09 -11.46 -18.07
N ASN A 72 3.93 -12.12 -16.92
CA ASN A 72 3.64 -11.45 -15.67
C ASN A 72 4.90 -11.16 -14.86
N THR A 73 4.76 -10.16 -13.97
CA THR A 73 5.81 -9.76 -13.04
C THR A 73 5.38 -10.10 -11.61
N TYR A 74 6.33 -10.61 -10.84
CA TYR A 74 6.14 -11.07 -9.47
C TYR A 74 7.21 -10.47 -8.57
N PHE A 75 6.83 -10.06 -7.37
CA PHE A 75 7.74 -9.57 -6.34
C PHE A 75 8.06 -10.68 -5.35
N VAL A 76 9.34 -10.84 -5.03
CA VAL A 76 9.84 -11.73 -3.98
C VAL A 76 10.19 -10.86 -2.77
N LEU A 77 9.37 -10.94 -1.72
CA LEU A 77 9.42 -10.04 -0.57
C LEU A 77 9.75 -10.83 0.73
N PRO A 78 10.59 -10.29 1.62
CA PRO A 78 10.96 -10.97 2.86
C PRO A 78 9.80 -10.99 3.86
N VAL A 79 9.57 -12.13 4.51
CA VAL A 79 8.45 -12.35 5.44
C VAL A 79 8.54 -11.42 6.65
N ASP A 80 9.75 -11.15 7.16
CA ASP A 80 9.98 -10.32 8.36
C ASP A 80 9.51 -8.86 8.22
N ARG A 81 9.34 -8.38 6.99
CA ARG A 81 8.94 -7.00 6.68
C ARG A 81 7.47 -6.89 6.31
N LEU A 82 6.76 -8.01 6.27
CA LEU A 82 5.37 -8.09 5.87
C LEU A 82 4.47 -8.22 7.10
N PRO A 83 3.22 -7.73 7.02
CA PRO A 83 2.27 -7.94 8.08
C PRO A 83 1.82 -9.40 8.10
N CYS A 84 1.14 -9.81 9.18
CA CYS A 84 0.49 -11.13 9.22
C CYS A 84 -0.45 -11.31 8.01
N GLN A 85 -0.59 -12.54 7.49
CA GLN A 85 -1.29 -12.83 6.23
C GLN A 85 -2.71 -12.25 6.15
N ASP A 86 -3.44 -12.23 7.27
CA ASP A 86 -4.82 -11.71 7.33
C ASP A 86 -4.90 -10.19 7.55
N SER A 87 -3.77 -9.54 7.74
CA SER A 87 -3.71 -8.10 8.01
C SER A 87 -3.83 -7.29 6.72
N ALA A 88 -4.55 -6.19 6.81
CA ALA A 88 -4.71 -5.27 5.69
C ALA A 88 -3.40 -4.56 5.35
N LEU A 89 -3.08 -4.47 4.06
CA LEU A 89 -1.98 -3.67 3.54
C LEU A 89 -2.20 -2.19 3.85
N THR A 90 -1.21 -1.58 4.49
CA THR A 90 -1.22 -0.16 4.84
C THR A 90 0.03 0.54 4.33
N ALA A 91 0.05 1.87 4.39
CA ALA A 91 1.25 2.65 4.09
C ALA A 91 2.47 2.23 4.93
N ALA A 92 2.25 1.74 6.16
CA ALA A 92 3.29 1.23 7.03
C ALA A 92 3.95 -0.03 6.45
N THR A 93 3.18 -0.94 5.85
CA THR A 93 3.72 -2.13 5.16
C THR A 93 4.70 -1.73 4.06
N PHE A 94 4.32 -0.75 3.23
CA PHE A 94 5.20 -0.25 2.18
C PHE A 94 6.46 0.44 2.77
N ALA A 95 6.33 1.17 3.88
CA ALA A 95 7.49 1.72 4.57
C ALA A 95 8.42 0.63 5.14
N SER A 96 7.89 -0.50 5.63
CA SER A 96 8.71 -1.63 6.10
C SER A 96 9.45 -2.34 4.97
N LEU A 97 8.88 -2.33 3.76
CA LEU A 97 9.50 -2.90 2.57
C LEU A 97 10.69 -2.07 2.06
N SER A 98 10.86 -0.81 2.48
CA SER A 98 12.01 -0.01 2.03
C SER A 98 13.30 -0.48 2.72
N PRO A 99 14.38 -0.75 1.97
CA PRO A 99 15.68 -1.14 2.55
C PRO A 99 16.29 -0.06 3.44
N CYS A 100 16.04 1.20 3.09
CA CYS A 100 16.50 2.36 3.85
C CYS A 100 15.39 2.89 4.78
N PRO A 101 15.72 3.35 6.00
CA PRO A 101 14.77 4.00 6.91
C PRO A 101 14.37 5.42 6.46
N LYS A 102 14.89 5.89 5.32
CA LYS A 102 14.49 7.17 4.73
C LYS A 102 13.07 7.03 4.21
N LYS A 103 12.20 7.99 4.56
CA LYS A 103 10.78 7.99 4.19
C LYS A 103 10.65 7.77 2.68
N PRO A 104 9.91 6.75 2.21
CA PRO A 104 9.61 6.65 0.79
C PRO A 104 8.91 7.94 0.38
N ILE A 105 9.54 8.68 -0.53
CA ILE A 105 9.00 9.94 -1.01
C ILE A 105 7.81 9.58 -1.88
N PHE A 106 6.61 9.64 -1.30
CA PHE A 106 5.34 9.62 -2.03
C PHE A 106 5.07 10.96 -2.76
N SER A 107 6.04 11.89 -2.73
CA SER A 107 5.91 13.24 -3.27
C SER A 107 6.03 13.23 -4.79
N GLY A 108 4.97 13.69 -5.45
CA GLY A 108 4.85 13.78 -6.90
C GLY A 108 5.74 14.87 -7.48
N SER A 109 6.92 14.50 -7.92
CA SER A 109 7.67 15.26 -8.91
C SER A 109 8.16 14.29 -9.98
N GLY A 110 7.44 14.22 -11.10
CA GLY A 110 7.85 13.46 -12.28
C GLY A 110 7.09 12.15 -12.54
N GLN A 111 5.99 12.29 -13.27
CA GLN A 111 5.43 11.32 -14.23
C GLN A 111 4.94 9.93 -13.78
N ASN A 112 5.07 9.51 -12.52
CA ASN A 112 4.55 8.21 -12.08
C ASN A 112 3.63 8.35 -10.87
N ASN A 113 2.33 8.14 -11.08
CA ASN A 113 1.35 8.13 -10.00
C ASN A 113 1.54 6.86 -9.16
N ALA A 114 1.96 6.99 -7.91
CA ALA A 114 2.17 5.83 -7.01
C ALA A 114 0.88 5.03 -6.76
N PHE A 115 -0.26 5.69 -6.88
CA PHE A 115 -1.58 5.14 -6.59
C PHE A 115 -2.53 5.33 -7.78
N MET A 116 -3.41 4.36 -7.98
CA MET A 116 -4.53 4.41 -8.90
C MET A 116 -5.82 4.11 -8.16
N TYR A 117 -6.83 4.96 -8.36
CA TYR A 117 -8.14 4.81 -7.76
C TYR A 117 -9.05 4.05 -8.72
N LEU A 118 -9.54 2.90 -8.28
CA LEU A 118 -10.46 2.05 -9.03
C LEU A 118 -11.79 1.93 -8.29
N LYS A 119 -12.87 1.66 -9.02
CA LYS A 119 -14.16 1.31 -8.43
C LYS A 119 -14.21 -0.20 -8.20
N GLY A 120 -14.35 -0.62 -6.95
CA GLY A 120 -14.50 -2.01 -6.56
C GLY A 120 -15.84 -2.61 -6.98
N ALA A 121 -15.95 -3.94 -6.93
CA ALA A 121 -17.19 -4.67 -7.24
C ALA A 121 -18.35 -4.29 -6.30
N ASP A 122 -18.03 -3.86 -5.08
CA ASP A 122 -18.94 -3.32 -4.07
C ASP A 122 -19.34 -1.85 -4.32
N GLY A 123 -18.84 -1.24 -5.40
CA GLY A 123 -19.06 0.15 -5.74
C GLY A 123 -18.22 1.14 -4.92
N ARG A 124 -17.41 0.67 -3.99
CA ARG A 124 -16.52 1.51 -3.15
C ARG A 124 -15.23 1.81 -3.90
N ALA A 125 -14.60 2.95 -3.59
CA ALA A 125 -13.29 3.27 -4.13
C ALA A 125 -12.22 2.35 -3.52
N VAL A 126 -11.35 1.78 -4.35
CA VAL A 126 -10.21 0.96 -3.96
C VAL A 126 -8.94 1.64 -4.47
N ILE A 127 -7.90 1.64 -3.65
CA ILE A 127 -6.61 2.26 -3.99
C ILE A 127 -5.64 1.14 -4.40
N LYS A 128 -5.39 1.02 -5.70
CA LYS A 128 -4.34 0.15 -6.25
C LYS A 128 -3.00 0.87 -6.15
N VAL A 129 -1.97 0.16 -5.69
CA VAL A 129 -0.59 0.65 -5.70
C VAL A 129 0.05 0.23 -7.02
N GLN A 130 0.74 1.15 -7.70
CA GLN A 130 1.35 0.84 -8.99
C GLN A 130 2.61 -0.02 -8.83
N PRO A 131 2.83 -1.02 -9.71
CA PRO A 131 4.01 -1.87 -9.68
C PRO A 131 5.33 -1.08 -9.78
N GLU A 132 5.37 -0.01 -10.59
CA GLU A 132 6.61 0.78 -10.74
C GLU A 132 7.00 1.47 -9.44
N PHE A 133 6.02 1.86 -8.63
CA PHE A 133 6.26 2.44 -7.32
C PHE A 133 6.84 1.40 -6.35
N ILE A 134 6.25 0.20 -6.29
CA ILE A 134 6.73 -0.89 -5.43
C ILE A 134 8.16 -1.30 -5.82
N MET A 135 8.45 -1.36 -7.11
CA MET A 135 9.80 -1.66 -7.61
C MET A 135 10.84 -0.65 -7.11
N LYS A 136 10.54 0.65 -7.22
CA LYS A 136 11.42 1.73 -6.71
C LYS A 136 11.59 1.68 -5.19
N LEU A 137 10.57 1.22 -4.49
CA LEU A 137 10.54 1.14 -3.03
C LEU A 137 11.44 0.02 -2.49
N ILE A 138 11.46 -1.14 -3.15
CA ILE A 138 12.24 -2.31 -2.72
C ILE A 138 13.68 -2.31 -3.26
N GLN A 139 14.00 -1.44 -4.21
CA GLN A 139 15.34 -1.32 -4.76
C GLN A 139 16.27 -0.64 -3.74
N VAL A 140 17.43 -1.25 -3.48
CA VAL A 140 18.50 -0.60 -2.70
C VAL A 140 19.10 0.47 -3.61
N GLN A 141 18.92 1.74 -3.25
CA GLN A 141 19.65 2.80 -3.91
C GLN A 141 21.09 2.78 -3.39
N ASP A 142 22.02 2.28 -4.21
CA ASP A 142 23.46 2.49 -4.03
C ASP A 142 23.76 3.98 -4.31
N THR A 143 23.37 4.84 -3.38
CA THR A 143 23.73 6.27 -3.41
C THR A 143 25.09 6.44 -2.73
N GLU A 144 26.12 5.80 -3.27
CA GLU A 144 27.47 6.36 -3.25
C GLU A 144 27.50 7.56 -4.19
N ARG A 145 26.90 8.67 -3.74
CA ARG A 145 27.17 10.07 -4.10
C ARG A 145 26.02 10.91 -3.57
N THR A 146 26.39 11.82 -2.69
CA THR A 146 25.53 12.74 -1.96
C THR A 146 24.76 12.08 -0.82
N SER A 147 25.50 11.93 0.28
CA SER A 147 25.04 12.42 1.58
C SER A 147 24.46 13.84 1.45
N VAL A 148 23.28 13.99 0.87
CA VAL A 148 22.35 14.97 1.40
C VAL A 148 21.69 14.21 2.53
N CYS A 149 22.31 14.35 3.71
CA CYS A 149 21.56 14.36 4.95
C CYS A 149 20.31 15.17 4.64
N GLY A 150 19.18 14.49 4.51
CA GLY A 150 17.91 15.12 4.26
C GLY A 150 17.56 15.87 5.53
N ASP A 151 18.17 17.04 5.69
CA ASP A 151 17.50 18.19 6.27
C ASP A 151 16.11 18.13 5.70
N LYS A 152 15.15 17.91 6.61
CA LYS A 152 13.72 17.91 6.33
C LYS A 152 13.52 18.94 5.23
N GLU A 153 13.14 18.52 4.03
CA GLU A 153 12.97 19.43 2.90
C GLU A 153 12.01 20.51 3.39
N GLU A 154 12.58 21.64 3.82
CA GLU A 154 11.85 22.57 4.65
C GLU A 154 10.85 23.18 3.70
N ILE A 155 9.56 22.92 3.95
CA ILE A 155 8.43 23.43 3.16
C ILE A 155 8.60 24.94 2.90
N CYS A 156 9.34 25.63 3.77
CA CYS A 156 9.81 26.99 3.60
C CYS A 156 11.29 27.04 3.19
N SER A 157 11.57 26.90 1.89
CA SER A 157 12.94 26.88 1.36
C SER A 157 13.59 28.28 1.29
N THR A 158 12.79 29.35 1.34
CA THR A 158 13.29 30.75 1.41
C THR A 158 12.95 31.40 2.75
N PRO A 159 13.76 32.38 3.20
CA PRO A 159 13.48 33.13 4.43
C PRO A 159 12.17 33.92 4.34
N GLU A 160 11.72 34.35 3.15
CA GLU A 160 10.39 34.98 3.02
C GLU A 160 9.25 33.99 3.29
N LEU A 161 9.35 32.76 2.76
CA LEU A 161 8.36 31.72 3.04
C LEU A 161 8.30 31.36 4.53
N LYS A 162 9.46 31.29 5.20
CA LYS A 162 9.52 31.03 6.65
C LYS A 162 8.77 32.10 7.43
N LYS A 163 8.92 33.37 7.06
CA LYS A 163 8.19 34.49 7.68
C LYS A 163 6.68 34.40 7.43
N HIS A 164 6.27 34.13 6.19
CA HIS A 164 4.86 34.03 5.86
C HIS A 164 4.18 32.84 6.57
N TYR A 165 4.87 31.70 6.64
CA TYR A 165 4.42 30.54 7.41
C TYR A 165 4.33 30.84 8.91
N ALA A 166 5.34 31.48 9.49
CA ALA A 166 5.31 31.90 10.89
C ALA A 166 4.18 32.90 11.18
N GLN A 167 3.80 33.75 10.23
CA GLN A 167 2.65 34.64 10.37
C GLN A 167 1.31 33.89 10.31
N LEU A 168 1.21 32.84 9.50
CA LEU A 168 -0.01 32.03 9.35
C LEU A 168 -0.21 31.01 10.48
N VAL A 169 0.89 30.39 10.93
CA VAL A 169 0.91 29.19 11.80
C VAL A 169 1.64 29.44 13.13
N GLY A 170 2.28 30.60 13.29
CA GLY A 170 2.94 30.98 14.53
C GLY A 170 1.98 31.01 15.72
N PRO A 171 2.53 31.10 16.95
CA PRO A 171 1.75 31.06 18.17
C PRO A 171 0.68 32.15 18.11
N ARG A 172 -0.56 31.73 17.84
CA ARG A 172 -1.71 32.61 18.02
C ARG A 172 -1.82 32.79 19.53
N ASP A 173 -1.63 34.01 20.01
CA ASP A 173 -1.91 34.38 21.42
C ASP A 173 -3.37 34.07 21.80
N ARG A 174 -4.23 33.82 20.80
CA ARG A 174 -5.52 33.16 20.99
C ARG A 174 -5.39 31.65 20.78
N PRO A 175 -5.64 30.82 21.82
CA PRO A 175 -5.89 29.41 21.59
C PRO A 175 -7.03 29.28 20.57
N TRP A 176 -6.88 28.38 19.61
CA TRP A 176 -7.96 28.06 18.69
C TRP A 176 -9.08 27.38 19.47
N SER A 177 -10.02 28.18 19.96
CA SER A 177 -11.30 27.71 20.47
C SER A 177 -12.30 27.84 19.33
N PRO A 178 -12.68 26.76 18.64
CA PRO A 178 -13.79 26.84 17.70
C PRO A 178 -15.02 27.36 18.46
N ARG A 179 -15.82 28.24 17.85
CA ARG A 179 -17.08 28.76 18.43
C ARG A 179 -18.15 27.67 18.40
N LEU A 180 -17.87 26.54 19.03
CA LEU A 180 -18.84 25.49 19.23
C LEU A 180 -19.69 25.88 20.43
N GLU A 181 -21.00 25.83 20.23
CA GLU A 181 -21.91 25.85 21.36
C GLU A 181 -21.63 24.62 22.23
N THR A 182 -21.53 24.80 23.55
CA THR A 182 -21.37 23.68 24.47
C THR A 182 -22.54 22.73 24.29
N ILE A 183 -22.28 21.52 23.79
CA ILE A 183 -23.29 20.47 23.64
C ILE A 183 -23.80 20.14 25.05
N LYS A 184 -25.05 20.53 25.34
CA LYS A 184 -25.73 20.15 26.59
C LYS A 184 -26.39 18.80 26.38
N GLU A 185 -25.97 17.80 27.16
CA GLU A 185 -26.68 16.53 27.22
C GLU A 185 -28.05 16.77 27.86
N LYS A 186 -29.13 16.58 27.09
CA LYS A 186 -30.49 16.59 27.64
C LYS A 186 -30.65 15.31 28.46
N ASN A 187 -30.38 15.40 29.75
CA ASN A 187 -30.56 14.30 30.69
C ASN A 187 -32.03 13.88 30.69
N ASN A 188 -32.33 12.82 29.93
CA ASN A 188 -33.69 12.38 29.67
C ASN A 188 -34.23 11.61 30.88
N LYS A 189 -34.57 12.35 31.95
CA LYS A 189 -35.34 11.81 33.07
C LYS A 189 -36.77 11.40 32.67
N ASN A 190 -37.19 11.68 31.42
CA ASN A 190 -38.45 11.21 30.85
C ASN A 190 -38.20 10.21 29.72
N LYS A 191 -37.89 8.97 30.12
CA LYS A 191 -38.14 7.71 29.40
C LYS A 191 -38.84 7.89 28.04
N LEU A 192 -38.06 8.06 26.96
CA LEU A 192 -38.55 7.62 25.65
C LEU A 192 -38.58 6.10 25.72
N LYS A 193 -39.75 5.56 26.07
CA LYS A 193 -40.07 4.14 25.91
C LYS A 193 -40.10 3.86 24.41
N ILE A 194 -38.94 3.66 23.81
CA ILE A 194 -38.86 2.97 22.54
C ILE A 194 -38.96 1.50 22.89
N SER A 195 -40.20 0.99 22.88
CA SER A 195 -40.45 -0.45 22.99
C SER A 195 -39.76 -1.16 21.82
N PRO A 196 -39.16 -2.35 22.04
CA PRO A 196 -38.65 -3.15 20.94
C PRO A 196 -39.84 -3.49 20.04
N ALA A 197 -39.82 -3.00 18.80
CA ALA A 197 -40.76 -3.45 17.80
C ALA A 197 -40.59 -4.97 17.66
N ARG A 198 -41.66 -5.72 17.99
CA ARG A 198 -41.77 -7.13 17.65
C ARG A 198 -41.57 -7.28 16.15
N LEU A 199 -40.51 -7.96 15.74
CA LEU A 199 -40.45 -8.53 14.40
C LEU A 199 -41.63 -9.51 14.25
N PRO A 200 -42.44 -9.43 13.19
CA PRO A 200 -43.41 -10.48 12.92
C PRO A 200 -42.68 -11.78 12.58
N PRO A 201 -43.18 -12.95 13.02
CA PRO A 201 -42.54 -14.22 12.75
C PRO A 201 -42.59 -14.53 11.24
N ILE A 202 -41.45 -14.91 10.70
CA ILE A 202 -41.31 -15.52 9.37
C ILE A 202 -42.09 -16.83 9.38
N LYS A 203 -43.12 -16.96 8.53
CA LYS A 203 -43.80 -18.24 8.30
C LYS A 203 -42.84 -19.17 7.56
N ALA A 204 -42.37 -20.21 8.25
CA ALA A 204 -41.66 -21.31 7.60
C ALA A 204 -42.66 -22.15 6.77
N PHE A 205 -42.44 -22.21 5.47
CA PHE A 205 -43.05 -23.21 4.59
C PHE A 205 -42.50 -24.60 5.00
N LYS A 206 -43.38 -25.54 5.34
CA LYS A 206 -43.00 -26.95 5.48
C LYS A 206 -43.34 -27.71 4.20
N PRO A 207 -42.47 -28.63 3.76
CA PRO A 207 -42.75 -29.51 2.63
C PRO A 207 -43.73 -30.62 3.04
N GLU A 208 -44.80 -30.81 2.29
CA GLU A 208 -45.58 -32.05 2.34
C GLU A 208 -44.84 -33.14 1.55
N LYS A 209 -44.49 -34.22 2.26
CA LYS A 209 -44.16 -35.50 1.65
C LYS A 209 -45.39 -36.40 1.80
N LYS A 210 -46.00 -36.77 0.68
CA LYS A 210 -46.33 -38.16 0.32
C LYS A 210 -46.71 -38.23 -1.15
#